data_AF-A0A9P7S2D2-F1
#
_entry.id   AF-A0A9P7S2D2-F1
#
_cell.length_a   1.000
_cell.length_b   1.000
_cell.length_c   1.000
_cell.angle_alpha   90.00
_cell.angle_beta   90.00
_cell.angle_gamma   90.00
#
_symmetry.space_group_name_H-M   'P 1'
#
loop_
_entity.id
_entity.type
_entity.pdbx_description
1 polymer ?
#
loop_
_entity_poly.entity_id
_entity_poly.type
_entity_poly.pdbx_seq_one_letter_code
_entity_poly.pdbx_strand_id
1 'polypeptide(L)'
;MHFQHVSKQRFFTGVCLLALTSVAFAAENDTQSWSEASWLQIQPSKDLKWIDCYTGLQCARLQVPLNYSDPGGETAAIALTRLPANVSSADSTEYLGPILFNPGGPGGSGVDLIVELGAKLQVILGPRFDLVGFDPRGIHRSTPAISFYESTEERLMWNFTPEIELNRSDTMSIAAFVARAQITGSLAAQRDKNVLAHMNTDHTARDMLSINAAYGRDKIQYWGFSYGSILGATFAAMFPDKIHRLAIDGVMDSDADYYNMRWLGNVLDTDKTLHWFFKACLEEGPEACPFHEPSIEAMENKLNAIYASLIKSPIPVQTSKSYGLADYPALRTVLYNLFYAPAAWPAMAQGLQDLSKGNATILYSIFDQPRFKCSCDTTPFPPAPEALVALTCNDGEVVPSGLEEAERHYNEAVSNFGSWASLFAGFRNSCGGWPRSLPKNQFRGPVTAQNTSVPLLIIGNTADPATPIEGARNVTSKFPGSVLLTQDSPGHASINAPSTCTAMHVREYFVNGTLPPEGTVCPMDGFIFKKAPASKRGETSREAAEILEALKSIASSRVDRRRLPPLHV
;
A
#
# COMPACT_ATOMS: atom_id res chain seq x y z
N MET A 1 -3.09 -61.34 1.98
CA MET A 1 -2.64 -62.56 1.26
C MET A 1 -3.86 -63.23 0.65
N HIS A 2 -3.75 -63.63 -0.63
CA HIS A 2 -4.69 -64.46 -1.42
C HIS A 2 -6.01 -63.77 -1.85
N PHE A 3 -6.47 -63.81 -3.10
CA PHE A 3 -5.97 -64.39 -4.36
C PHE A 3 -6.65 -63.65 -5.53
N GLN A 4 -5.95 -63.55 -6.66
CA GLN A 4 -6.48 -63.15 -7.97
C GLN A 4 -7.54 -64.14 -8.47
N HIS A 5 -8.49 -63.67 -9.29
CA HIS A 5 -8.93 -64.45 -10.45
C HIS A 5 -9.37 -63.55 -11.61
N VAL A 6 -8.63 -63.67 -12.71
CA VAL A 6 -8.99 -63.22 -14.05
C VAL A 6 -9.81 -64.33 -14.72
N SER A 7 -10.89 -63.96 -15.42
CA SER A 7 -11.49 -64.80 -16.46
C SER A 7 -11.83 -63.92 -17.66
N LYS A 8 -11.40 -64.38 -18.83
CA LYS A 8 -11.58 -63.75 -20.15
C LYS A 8 -12.87 -64.26 -20.81
N GLN A 9 -13.27 -63.47 -21.81
CA GLN A 9 -13.79 -63.89 -23.13
C GLN A 9 -15.32 -64.03 -23.29
N ARG A 10 -15.94 -63.17 -24.11
CA ARG A 10 -16.16 -63.35 -25.57
C ARG A 10 -16.95 -62.18 -26.18
N PHE A 11 -16.63 -61.91 -27.45
CA PHE A 11 -17.24 -60.95 -28.37
C PHE A 11 -18.68 -61.34 -28.77
N PHE A 12 -19.56 -60.35 -28.94
CA PHE A 12 -20.57 -60.34 -30.00
C PHE A 12 -20.82 -58.89 -30.46
N THR A 13 -20.80 -58.71 -31.78
CA THR A 13 -21.03 -57.49 -32.54
C THR A 13 -22.52 -57.14 -32.60
N GLY A 14 -22.85 -55.84 -32.49
CA GLY A 14 -24.20 -55.32 -32.72
C GLY A 14 -24.18 -53.80 -32.83
N VAL A 15 -24.23 -53.29 -34.06
CA VAL A 15 -24.46 -51.88 -34.38
C VAL A 15 -25.96 -51.64 -34.46
N CYS A 16 -26.51 -50.64 -33.76
CA CYS A 16 -27.47 -49.68 -34.33
C CYS A 16 -28.01 -48.62 -33.35
N LEU A 17 -27.95 -47.38 -33.85
CA LEU A 17 -28.93 -46.29 -33.77
C LEU A 17 -29.08 -45.46 -32.47
N LEU A 18 -28.51 -44.26 -32.58
CA LEU A 18 -28.73 -43.02 -31.84
C LEU A 18 -30.21 -42.66 -31.70
N ALA A 19 -30.62 -42.31 -30.48
CA ALA A 19 -31.74 -41.43 -30.21
C ALA A 19 -31.23 -40.21 -29.43
N LEU A 20 -31.32 -39.04 -30.07
CA LEU A 20 -31.04 -37.72 -29.50
C LEU A 20 -32.15 -37.34 -28.54
N THR A 21 -31.84 -37.19 -27.26
CA THR A 21 -32.64 -36.41 -26.31
C THR A 21 -31.79 -35.27 -25.76
N SER A 22 -32.19 -34.06 -26.12
CA SER A 22 -31.68 -32.79 -25.62
C SER A 22 -31.83 -32.69 -24.11
N VAL A 23 -30.69 -32.71 -23.39
CA VAL A 23 -30.62 -32.25 -22.01
C VAL A 23 -30.01 -30.86 -22.07
N ALA A 24 -30.82 -29.84 -21.78
CA ALA A 24 -30.33 -28.50 -21.51
C ALA A 24 -29.45 -28.59 -20.26
N PHE A 25 -28.13 -28.51 -20.42
CA PHE A 25 -27.25 -28.24 -19.31
C PHE A 25 -27.42 -26.76 -18.94
N ALA A 26 -28.12 -26.54 -17.83
CA ALA A 26 -27.92 -25.32 -17.07
C ALA A 26 -26.42 -25.22 -16.78
N ALA A 27 -25.80 -24.11 -17.18
CA ALA A 27 -24.45 -23.80 -16.76
C ALA A 27 -24.47 -23.69 -15.23
N GLU A 28 -24.02 -24.75 -14.55
CA GLU A 28 -23.62 -24.65 -13.16
C GLU A 28 -22.54 -23.58 -13.13
N ASN A 29 -22.84 -22.52 -12.39
CA ASN A 29 -21.94 -21.41 -12.12
C ASN A 29 -20.82 -21.96 -11.23
N ASP A 30 -19.87 -22.65 -11.86
CA ASP A 30 -18.68 -23.18 -11.22
C ASP A 30 -17.84 -21.96 -10.83
N THR A 31 -18.10 -21.41 -9.65
CA THR A 31 -17.20 -20.45 -9.00
C THR A 31 -15.93 -21.22 -8.66
N GLN A 32 -15.11 -21.48 -9.68
CA GLN A 32 -13.77 -21.97 -9.53
C GLN A 32 -13.09 -21.03 -8.53
N SER A 33 -12.67 -21.54 -7.38
CA SER A 33 -12.05 -20.72 -6.34
C SER A 33 -10.81 -20.07 -6.93
N TRP A 34 -10.86 -18.76 -7.19
CA TRP A 34 -9.75 -18.02 -7.77
C TRP A 34 -8.52 -18.12 -6.85
N SER A 35 -7.37 -18.44 -7.42
CA SER A 35 -6.11 -18.61 -6.69
C SER A 35 -4.98 -17.82 -7.36
N GLU A 36 -3.84 -17.64 -6.68
CA GLU A 36 -2.67 -17.00 -7.29
C GLU A 36 -2.18 -17.71 -8.56
N ALA A 37 -2.37 -19.03 -8.65
CA ALA A 37 -2.03 -19.79 -9.85
C ALA A 37 -2.94 -19.49 -11.05
N SER A 38 -4.17 -19.00 -10.81
CA SER A 38 -5.12 -18.61 -11.88
C SER A 38 -4.55 -17.49 -12.75
N TRP A 39 -3.71 -16.60 -12.21
CA TRP A 39 -3.05 -15.54 -12.98
C TRP A 39 -2.12 -16.05 -14.08
N LEU A 40 -1.53 -17.23 -13.91
CA LEU A 40 -0.69 -17.86 -14.94
C LEU A 40 -1.47 -18.29 -16.18
N GLN A 41 -2.79 -18.45 -16.06
CA GLN A 41 -3.67 -18.84 -17.16
C GLN A 41 -4.06 -17.64 -18.04
N ILE A 42 -3.93 -16.42 -17.53
CA ILE A 42 -4.16 -15.19 -18.29
C ILE A 42 -2.94 -14.94 -19.18
N GLN A 43 -3.14 -15.05 -20.50
CA GLN A 43 -2.11 -14.71 -21.47
C GLN A 43 -1.98 -13.19 -21.60
N PRO A 44 -0.76 -12.61 -21.47
CA PRO A 44 -0.54 -11.20 -21.75
C PRO A 44 -0.95 -10.84 -23.18
N SER A 45 -1.57 -9.68 -23.36
CA SER A 45 -2.00 -9.19 -24.68
C SER A 45 -1.82 -7.68 -24.80
N LYS A 46 -1.66 -7.20 -26.04
CA LYS A 46 -1.61 -5.75 -26.33
C LYS A 46 -2.95 -5.06 -26.09
N ASP A 47 -4.04 -5.81 -26.16
CA ASP A 47 -5.37 -5.33 -25.79
C ASP A 47 -5.75 -5.86 -24.41
N LEU A 48 -6.66 -5.17 -23.71
CA LEU A 48 -7.24 -5.70 -22.48
C LEU A 48 -8.23 -6.82 -22.78
N LYS A 49 -7.83 -8.06 -22.49
CA LYS A 49 -8.70 -9.25 -22.53
C LYS A 49 -9.13 -9.59 -21.10
N TRP A 50 -10.29 -9.08 -20.71
CA TRP A 50 -10.86 -9.29 -19.38
C TRP A 50 -11.46 -10.69 -19.26
N ILE A 51 -11.13 -11.38 -18.17
CA ILE A 51 -11.81 -12.60 -17.73
C ILE A 51 -12.38 -12.41 -16.34
N ASP A 52 -13.43 -13.15 -16.00
CA ASP A 52 -13.97 -13.11 -14.64
C ASP A 52 -12.96 -13.68 -13.65
N CYS A 53 -12.81 -13.01 -12.53
CA CYS A 53 -11.89 -13.39 -11.46
C CYS A 53 -12.42 -12.91 -10.11
N TYR A 54 -12.02 -13.57 -9.02
CA TYR A 54 -12.57 -13.30 -7.68
C TYR A 54 -14.11 -13.22 -7.70
N THR A 55 -14.73 -12.54 -6.75
CA THR A 55 -16.19 -12.32 -6.75
C THR A 55 -16.51 -10.95 -7.35
N GLY A 56 -17.16 -10.94 -8.52
CA GLY A 56 -17.65 -9.71 -9.16
C GLY A 56 -16.57 -8.83 -9.78
N LEU A 57 -15.35 -9.35 -9.96
CA LEU A 57 -14.23 -8.63 -10.58
C LEU A 57 -13.84 -9.27 -11.90
N GLN A 58 -13.04 -8.53 -12.67
CA GLN A 58 -12.42 -9.03 -13.88
C GLN A 58 -10.92 -8.77 -13.86
N CYS A 59 -10.15 -9.66 -14.45
CA CYS A 59 -8.68 -9.62 -14.46
C CYS A 59 -8.15 -9.67 -15.89
N ALA A 60 -7.03 -9.00 -16.12
CA ALA A 60 -6.33 -8.98 -17.40
C ALA A 60 -4.82 -8.84 -17.20
N ARG A 61 -4.04 -9.15 -18.23
CA ARG A 61 -2.60 -8.89 -18.28
C ARG A 61 -2.27 -8.09 -19.54
N LEU A 62 -1.88 -6.84 -19.36
CA LEU A 62 -1.56 -5.93 -20.45
C LEU A 62 -0.07 -6.02 -20.79
N GLN A 63 0.25 -6.28 -22.04
CA GLN A 63 1.61 -6.29 -22.56
C GLN A 63 2.06 -4.87 -22.92
N VAL A 64 3.16 -4.42 -22.33
CA VAL A 64 3.79 -3.11 -22.57
C VAL A 64 5.28 -3.29 -22.88
N PRO A 65 5.95 -2.31 -23.52
CA PRO A 65 7.40 -2.34 -23.64
C PRO A 65 8.09 -2.41 -22.28
N LEU A 66 9.08 -3.28 -22.14
CA LEU A 66 9.94 -3.29 -20.96
C LEU A 66 10.78 -2.00 -20.96
N ASN A 67 11.42 -1.69 -22.09
CA ASN A 67 12.15 -0.45 -22.34
C ASN A 67 11.38 0.44 -23.31
N TYR A 68 10.87 1.59 -22.86
CA TYR A 68 10.14 2.52 -23.74
C TYR A 68 11.01 3.22 -24.78
N SER A 69 12.34 3.18 -24.66
CA SER A 69 13.25 3.64 -25.72
C SER A 69 13.45 2.60 -26.83
N ASP A 70 13.04 1.36 -26.60
CA ASP A 70 13.05 0.26 -27.57
C ASP A 70 11.69 -0.48 -27.54
N PRO A 71 10.62 0.11 -28.11
CA PRO A 71 9.28 -0.44 -28.04
C PRO A 71 9.09 -1.77 -28.80
N GLY A 72 10.07 -2.16 -29.63
CA GLY A 72 10.07 -3.43 -30.35
C GLY A 72 10.81 -4.57 -29.63
N GLY A 73 11.49 -4.27 -28.52
CA GLY A 73 12.29 -5.21 -27.75
C GLY A 73 11.49 -6.07 -26.77
N GLU A 74 12.10 -6.35 -25.61
CA GLU A 74 11.47 -7.12 -24.54
C GLU A 74 10.23 -6.42 -23.97
N THR A 75 9.33 -7.20 -23.37
CA THR A 75 8.03 -6.72 -22.91
C THR A 75 7.81 -7.05 -21.44
N ALA A 76 7.06 -6.18 -20.76
CA ALA A 76 6.49 -6.46 -19.46
C ALA A 76 5.00 -6.80 -19.60
N ALA A 77 4.49 -7.64 -18.71
CA ALA A 77 3.07 -7.93 -18.58
C ALA A 77 2.56 -7.33 -17.27
N ILE A 78 1.75 -6.29 -17.36
CA ILE A 78 1.15 -5.59 -16.23
C ILE A 78 -0.12 -6.33 -15.83
N ALA A 79 -0.22 -6.78 -14.59
CA ALA A 79 -1.43 -7.40 -14.04
C ALA A 79 -2.44 -6.32 -13.63
N LEU A 80 -3.69 -6.50 -14.06
CA LEU A 80 -4.79 -5.59 -13.74
C LEU A 80 -6.00 -6.37 -13.22
N THR A 81 -6.68 -5.76 -12.27
CA THR A 81 -8.05 -6.13 -11.89
C THR A 81 -8.97 -4.92 -12.08
N ARG A 82 -10.24 -5.16 -12.36
CA ARG A 82 -11.26 -4.13 -12.33
C ARG A 82 -12.51 -4.60 -11.61
N LEU A 83 -13.12 -3.69 -10.84
CA LEU A 83 -14.54 -3.75 -10.54
C LEU A 83 -15.28 -2.97 -11.64
N PRO A 84 -16.06 -3.64 -12.50
CA PRO A 84 -16.78 -2.96 -13.58
C PRO A 84 -17.78 -1.93 -13.06
N ALA A 85 -18.00 -0.87 -13.84
CA ALA A 85 -19.10 0.06 -13.63
C ALA A 85 -20.44 -0.69 -13.61
N ASN A 86 -21.32 -0.33 -12.66
CA ASN A 86 -22.67 -0.86 -12.57
C ASN A 86 -23.62 0.03 -13.37
N VAL A 87 -23.46 0.00 -14.70
CA VAL A 87 -24.28 0.72 -15.70
C VAL A 87 -24.70 -0.25 -16.81
N SER A 88 -25.70 0.12 -17.62
CA SER A 88 -26.29 -0.78 -18.62
C SER A 88 -25.32 -1.28 -19.69
N SER A 89 -24.33 -0.47 -20.07
CA SER A 89 -23.28 -0.83 -21.03
C SER A 89 -22.10 0.15 -20.95
N ALA A 90 -20.92 -0.26 -21.43
CA ALA A 90 -19.74 0.61 -21.55
C ALA A 90 -19.91 1.73 -22.59
N ASP A 91 -20.88 1.61 -23.51
CA ASP A 91 -21.24 2.63 -24.48
C ASP A 91 -22.31 3.61 -23.95
N SER A 92 -22.83 3.39 -22.74
CA SER A 92 -23.80 4.27 -22.11
C SER A 92 -23.19 5.64 -21.82
N THR A 93 -23.99 6.71 -21.97
CA THR A 93 -23.61 8.06 -21.55
C THR A 93 -23.41 8.17 -20.04
N GLU A 94 -23.87 7.18 -19.27
CA GLU A 94 -23.63 7.10 -17.82
C GLU A 94 -22.23 6.56 -17.49
N TYR A 95 -21.53 5.90 -18.42
CA TYR A 95 -20.20 5.37 -18.17
C TYR A 95 -19.13 6.47 -18.22
N LEU A 96 -18.48 6.72 -17.09
CA LEU A 96 -17.47 7.77 -16.93
C LEU A 96 -16.03 7.27 -17.14
N GLY A 97 -15.83 5.98 -17.42
CA GLY A 97 -14.52 5.41 -17.73
C GLY A 97 -13.79 4.79 -16.54
N PRO A 98 -12.53 4.36 -16.77
CA PRO A 98 -11.70 3.75 -15.74
C PRO A 98 -11.05 4.80 -14.84
N ILE A 99 -11.01 4.54 -13.54
CA ILE A 99 -10.14 5.20 -12.57
C ILE A 99 -9.05 4.22 -12.19
N LEU A 100 -7.79 4.61 -12.40
CA LEU A 100 -6.62 3.84 -12.00
C LEU A 100 -6.30 4.09 -10.52
N PHE A 101 -6.08 3.02 -9.76
CA PHE A 101 -5.73 3.08 -8.34
C PHE A 101 -4.34 2.56 -8.08
N ASN A 102 -3.62 3.22 -7.17
CA ASN A 102 -2.36 2.71 -6.64
C ASN A 102 -2.29 2.91 -5.12
N PRO A 103 -2.01 1.85 -4.33
CA PRO A 103 -1.99 1.93 -2.87
C PRO A 103 -0.70 2.56 -2.31
N GLY A 104 0.31 2.79 -3.15
CA GLY A 104 1.64 3.21 -2.72
C GLY A 104 2.55 2.05 -2.31
N GLY A 105 3.26 2.23 -1.21
CA GLY A 105 4.39 1.39 -0.80
C GLY A 105 5.69 2.21 -0.82
N PRO A 106 6.48 2.24 -1.92
CA PRO A 106 6.30 1.54 -3.19
C PRO A 106 6.31 0.01 -3.07
N GLY A 107 5.79 -0.67 -4.10
CA GLY A 107 5.71 -2.14 -4.15
C GLY A 107 4.39 -2.75 -3.69
N GLY A 108 3.38 -1.93 -3.34
CA GLY A 108 2.04 -2.43 -3.05
C GLY A 108 1.27 -2.87 -4.30
N SER A 109 0.40 -3.87 -4.14
CA SER A 109 -0.47 -4.39 -5.21
C SER A 109 -1.73 -3.52 -5.38
N GLY A 110 -1.87 -2.89 -6.55
CA GLY A 110 -3.13 -2.26 -6.93
C GLY A 110 -4.24 -3.27 -7.16
N VAL A 111 -3.89 -4.50 -7.58
CA VAL A 111 -4.85 -5.61 -7.67
C VAL A 111 -5.47 -5.89 -6.30
N ASP A 112 -4.66 -6.12 -5.27
CA ASP A 112 -5.15 -6.44 -3.93
C ASP A 112 -5.96 -5.28 -3.33
N LEU A 113 -5.59 -4.03 -3.64
CA LEU A 113 -6.36 -2.85 -3.23
C LEU A 113 -7.82 -2.93 -3.69
N ILE A 114 -8.05 -3.22 -4.97
CA ILE A 114 -9.41 -3.30 -5.55
C ILE A 114 -10.12 -4.59 -5.15
N VAL A 115 -9.42 -5.71 -5.06
CA VAL A 115 -10.01 -6.96 -4.54
C VAL A 115 -10.60 -6.76 -3.15
N GLU A 116 -9.94 -5.97 -2.31
CA GLU A 116 -10.34 -5.78 -0.92
C GLU A 116 -11.27 -4.58 -0.70
N LEU A 117 -11.08 -3.48 -1.43
CA LEU A 117 -11.80 -2.22 -1.20
C LEU A 117 -12.72 -1.79 -2.35
N GLY A 118 -12.66 -2.43 -3.52
CA GLY A 118 -13.34 -1.97 -4.73
C GLY A 118 -14.83 -1.68 -4.52
N ALA A 119 -15.55 -2.60 -3.88
CA ALA A 119 -16.98 -2.41 -3.60
C ALA A 119 -17.27 -1.20 -2.69
N LYS A 120 -16.41 -0.98 -1.68
CA LYS A 120 -16.55 0.16 -0.74
C LYS A 120 -16.18 1.47 -1.42
N LEU A 121 -15.15 1.46 -2.27
CA LEU A 121 -14.78 2.60 -3.11
C LEU A 121 -15.87 2.94 -4.14
N GLN A 122 -16.59 1.93 -4.67
CA GLN A 122 -17.73 2.15 -5.57
C GLN A 122 -18.91 2.81 -4.84
N VAL A 123 -19.14 2.50 -3.56
CA VAL A 123 -20.11 3.26 -2.73
C VAL A 123 -19.70 4.73 -2.63
N ILE A 124 -18.40 5.02 -2.49
CA ILE A 124 -17.89 6.41 -2.40
C ILE A 124 -17.94 7.12 -3.75
N LEU A 125 -17.53 6.51 -4.85
CA LEU A 125 -17.41 7.17 -6.15
C LEU A 125 -18.69 7.12 -6.99
N GLY A 126 -19.59 6.21 -6.64
CA GLY A 126 -20.78 5.88 -7.41
C GLY A 126 -20.53 4.78 -8.46
N PRO A 127 -21.60 4.32 -9.13
CA PRO A 127 -21.57 3.12 -9.97
C PRO A 127 -20.98 3.32 -11.36
N ARG A 128 -20.60 4.54 -11.75
CA ARG A 128 -20.37 4.94 -13.14
C ARG A 128 -18.94 4.72 -13.66
N PHE A 129 -18.04 4.19 -12.82
CA PHE A 129 -16.63 4.01 -13.14
C PHE A 129 -16.22 2.55 -13.10
N ASP A 130 -15.31 2.16 -13.99
CA ASP A 130 -14.49 0.98 -13.76
C ASP A 130 -13.44 1.35 -12.71
N LEU A 131 -13.38 0.64 -11.59
CA LEU A 131 -12.32 0.83 -10.58
C LEU A 131 -11.20 -0.14 -10.88
N VAL A 132 -10.07 0.38 -11.39
CA VAL A 132 -9.00 -0.42 -11.96
C VAL A 132 -7.77 -0.38 -11.07
N GLY A 133 -7.40 -1.53 -10.51
CA GLY A 133 -6.18 -1.74 -9.77
C GLY A 133 -5.14 -2.38 -10.67
N PHE A 134 -3.90 -1.93 -10.60
CA PHE A 134 -2.80 -2.56 -11.35
C PHE A 134 -1.59 -2.77 -10.47
N ASP A 135 -0.88 -3.87 -10.70
CA ASP A 135 0.41 -4.12 -10.09
C ASP A 135 1.47 -3.45 -10.98
N PRO A 136 2.28 -2.49 -10.48
CA PRO A 136 3.34 -1.89 -11.30
C PRO A 136 4.31 -2.95 -11.85
N ARG A 137 5.04 -2.61 -12.91
CA ARG A 137 6.11 -3.47 -13.45
C ARG A 137 7.06 -3.98 -12.35
N GLY A 138 7.40 -5.26 -12.39
CA GLY A 138 8.24 -5.89 -11.35
C GLY A 138 7.53 -6.20 -10.03
N ILE A 139 6.31 -5.73 -9.83
CA ILE A 139 5.57 -5.83 -8.57
C ILE A 139 4.53 -6.95 -8.64
N HIS A 140 4.47 -7.77 -7.59
CA HIS A 140 3.44 -8.80 -7.40
C HIS A 140 3.22 -9.68 -8.65
N ARG A 141 2.09 -9.54 -9.34
CA ARG A 141 1.70 -10.42 -10.47
C ARG A 141 2.18 -9.92 -11.82
N SER A 142 2.82 -8.74 -11.86
CA SER A 142 3.42 -8.20 -13.07
C SER A 142 4.78 -8.83 -13.33
N THR A 143 5.04 -9.17 -14.59
CA THR A 143 6.26 -9.88 -14.99
C THR A 143 7.06 -9.11 -16.05
N PRO A 144 8.40 -9.25 -16.10
CA PRO A 144 9.25 -10.00 -15.17
C PRO A 144 9.17 -9.46 -13.74
N ALA A 145 9.14 -10.35 -12.75
CA ALA A 145 9.05 -9.97 -11.34
C ALA A 145 10.44 -9.63 -10.79
N ILE A 146 10.50 -8.66 -9.89
CA ILE A 146 11.73 -8.37 -9.15
C ILE A 146 12.01 -9.48 -8.13
N SER A 147 13.26 -9.94 -8.05
CA SER A 147 13.68 -10.90 -7.02
C SER A 147 15.19 -10.86 -6.83
N PHE A 148 15.66 -10.61 -5.61
CA PHE A 148 17.09 -10.69 -5.27
C PHE A 148 17.48 -12.03 -4.64
N TYR A 149 16.47 -12.81 -4.29
CA TYR A 149 16.59 -14.11 -3.65
C TYR A 149 16.12 -15.20 -4.59
N GLU A 150 16.73 -16.37 -4.49
CA GLU A 150 16.43 -17.55 -5.30
C GLU A 150 15.16 -18.25 -4.83
N SER A 151 14.85 -18.15 -3.53
CA SER A 151 13.66 -18.76 -2.95
C SER A 151 12.99 -17.88 -1.87
N THR A 152 11.74 -18.23 -1.54
CA THR A 152 11.00 -17.58 -0.45
C THR A 152 11.70 -17.80 0.90
N GLU A 153 12.33 -18.95 1.10
CA GLU A 153 13.05 -19.29 2.32
C GLU A 153 14.32 -18.44 2.48
N GLU A 154 15.12 -18.27 1.41
CA GLU A 154 16.28 -17.38 1.43
C GLU A 154 15.86 -15.96 1.78
N ARG A 155 14.81 -15.46 1.12
CA ARG A 155 14.23 -14.14 1.39
C ARG A 155 13.80 -14.00 2.86
N LEU A 156 13.04 -14.98 3.37
CA LEU A 156 12.56 -14.96 4.76
C LEU A 156 13.73 -15.01 5.76
N MET A 157 14.75 -15.82 5.50
CA MET A 157 15.94 -15.90 6.35
C MET A 157 16.73 -14.59 6.36
N TRP A 158 16.91 -13.96 5.19
CA TRP A 158 17.54 -12.65 5.10
C TRP A 158 16.76 -11.60 5.87
N ASN A 159 15.43 -11.62 5.74
CA ASN A 159 14.54 -10.64 6.32
C ASN A 159 14.19 -10.91 7.79
N PHE A 160 14.49 -12.08 8.37
CA PHE A 160 14.06 -12.48 9.72
C PHE A 160 14.53 -11.53 10.83
N THR A 161 15.64 -10.83 10.63
CA THR A 161 16.11 -9.73 11.49
C THR A 161 16.12 -8.43 10.67
N PRO A 162 14.94 -7.85 10.39
CA PRO A 162 14.89 -6.62 9.61
C PRO A 162 15.30 -5.46 10.52
N GLU A 163 16.20 -4.61 10.01
CA GLU A 163 16.85 -3.56 10.78
C GLU A 163 16.25 -2.19 10.45
N ILE A 164 14.92 -2.03 10.56
CA ILE A 164 14.26 -0.74 10.23
C ILE A 164 14.48 0.30 11.34
N GLU A 165 14.35 -0.11 12.62
CA GLU A 165 14.65 0.76 13.75
C GLU A 165 16.14 0.71 14.09
N LEU A 166 16.85 1.77 13.69
CA LEU A 166 18.29 1.92 13.92
C LEU A 166 18.62 2.34 15.36
N ASN A 167 17.66 2.88 16.10
CA ASN A 167 17.84 3.28 17.50
C ASN A 167 17.71 2.07 18.43
N ARG A 168 18.81 1.36 18.62
CA ARG A 168 18.90 0.16 19.47
C ARG A 168 19.97 0.34 20.53
N SER A 169 19.94 -0.49 21.56
CA SER A 169 20.94 -0.50 22.62
C SER A 169 22.30 -1.09 22.18
N ASP A 170 22.40 -1.65 20.96
CA ASP A 170 23.64 -2.18 20.40
C ASP A 170 24.36 -1.12 19.55
N THR A 171 25.67 -0.98 19.76
CA THR A 171 26.51 0.03 19.08
C THR A 171 26.78 -0.27 17.60
N MET A 172 26.25 -1.38 17.07
CA MET A 172 26.53 -1.86 15.70
C MET A 172 25.36 -1.68 14.73
N SER A 173 24.21 -1.14 15.15
CA SER A 173 22.98 -1.13 14.34
C SER A 173 23.15 -0.47 12.96
N ILE A 174 23.77 0.72 12.88
CA ILE A 174 23.97 1.43 11.60
C ILE A 174 25.03 0.73 10.73
N ALA A 175 26.12 0.23 11.32
CA ALA A 175 27.16 -0.46 10.58
C ALA A 175 26.69 -1.80 10.00
N ALA A 176 25.94 -2.58 10.77
CA ALA A 176 25.27 -3.80 10.30
C ALA A 176 24.31 -3.48 9.15
N PHE A 177 23.51 -2.42 9.29
CA PHE A 177 22.56 -1.99 8.27
C PHE A 177 23.24 -1.63 6.95
N VAL A 178 24.33 -0.85 7.00
CA VAL A 178 25.11 -0.49 5.81
C VAL A 178 25.70 -1.73 5.14
N ALA A 179 26.24 -2.68 5.91
CA ALA A 179 26.77 -3.93 5.36
C ALA A 179 25.66 -4.77 4.69
N ARG A 180 24.47 -4.85 5.30
CA ARG A 180 23.30 -5.52 4.69
C ARG A 180 22.83 -4.84 3.42
N ALA A 181 22.85 -3.51 3.37
CA ALA A 181 22.53 -2.74 2.17
C ALA A 181 23.50 -3.05 1.02
N GLN A 182 24.80 -3.19 1.30
CA GLN A 182 25.81 -3.59 0.31
C GLN A 182 25.58 -5.00 -0.24
N ILE A 183 25.21 -5.96 0.62
CA ILE A 183 24.85 -7.32 0.19
C ILE A 183 23.60 -7.28 -0.69
N THR A 184 22.56 -6.57 -0.25
CA THR A 184 21.29 -6.44 -0.99
C THR A 184 21.51 -5.85 -2.37
N GLY A 185 22.28 -4.75 -2.47
CA GLY A 185 22.62 -4.15 -3.75
C GLY A 185 23.48 -5.06 -4.65
N SER A 186 24.41 -5.82 -4.06
CA SER A 186 25.21 -6.80 -4.81
C SER A 186 24.34 -7.93 -5.38
N LEU A 187 23.40 -8.45 -4.59
CA LEU A 187 22.43 -9.46 -5.04
C LEU A 187 21.52 -8.88 -6.12
N ALA A 188 21.06 -7.64 -5.97
CA ALA A 188 20.29 -6.95 -7.00
C ALA A 188 21.03 -6.88 -8.33
N ALA A 189 22.33 -6.54 -8.35
CA ALA A 189 23.12 -6.53 -9.58
C ALA A 189 23.34 -7.94 -10.17
N GLN A 190 23.57 -8.95 -9.32
CA GLN A 190 23.96 -10.30 -9.78
C GLN A 190 22.77 -11.14 -10.23
N ARG A 191 21.60 -10.92 -9.64
CA ARG A 191 20.41 -11.76 -9.81
C ARG A 191 19.26 -11.06 -10.52
N ASP A 192 19.46 -9.82 -10.97
CA ASP A 192 18.47 -9.13 -11.81
C ASP A 192 18.18 -9.94 -13.08
N LYS A 193 16.88 -10.07 -13.39
CA LYS A 193 16.39 -10.73 -14.60
C LYS A 193 16.08 -9.67 -15.67
N ASN A 194 17.00 -8.72 -15.85
CA ASN A 194 16.88 -7.55 -16.74
C ASN A 194 15.67 -6.64 -16.47
N VAL A 195 15.06 -6.69 -15.28
CA VAL A 195 13.92 -5.84 -14.94
C VAL A 195 14.34 -4.59 -14.19
N LEU A 196 15.45 -4.66 -13.45
CA LEU A 196 15.87 -3.64 -12.50
C LEU A 196 16.10 -2.29 -13.16
N ALA A 197 16.71 -2.24 -14.36
CA ALA A 197 16.94 -0.99 -15.09
C ALA A 197 15.65 -0.31 -15.61
N HIS A 198 14.52 -1.01 -15.55
CA HIS A 198 13.24 -0.58 -16.11
C HIS A 198 12.14 -0.45 -15.05
N MET A 199 12.47 -0.69 -13.78
CA MET A 199 11.55 -0.63 -12.64
C MET A 199 11.69 0.72 -11.93
N ASN A 200 11.03 1.72 -12.50
CA ASN A 200 11.04 3.12 -12.05
C ASN A 200 9.63 3.71 -12.07
N THR A 201 9.44 4.82 -11.34
CA THR A 201 8.18 5.56 -11.33
C THR A 201 7.83 6.10 -12.73
N ASP A 202 8.80 6.58 -13.50
CA ASP A 202 8.57 7.19 -14.82
C ASP A 202 8.12 6.17 -15.89
N HIS A 203 8.63 4.95 -15.79
CA HIS A 203 8.21 3.81 -16.59
C HIS A 203 6.80 3.36 -16.20
N THR A 204 6.50 3.32 -14.89
CA THR A 204 5.15 3.05 -14.40
C THR A 204 4.14 4.11 -14.87
N ALA A 205 4.54 5.39 -14.93
CA ALA A 205 3.71 6.46 -15.48
C ALA A 205 3.40 6.27 -16.98
N ARG A 206 4.33 5.70 -17.75
CA ARG A 206 4.08 5.31 -19.16
C ARG A 206 3.16 4.09 -19.25
N ASP A 207 3.27 3.15 -18.32
CA ASP A 207 2.34 2.02 -18.25
C ASP A 207 0.91 2.51 -18.02
N MET A 208 0.71 3.52 -17.16
CA MET A 208 -0.61 4.14 -16.95
C MET A 208 -1.19 4.72 -18.25
N LEU A 209 -0.37 5.32 -19.13
CA LEU A 209 -0.82 5.73 -20.47
C LEU A 209 -1.21 4.54 -21.32
N SER A 210 -0.38 3.48 -21.34
CA SER A 210 -0.66 2.26 -22.11
C SER A 210 -1.95 1.57 -21.65
N ILE A 211 -2.20 1.52 -20.34
CA ILE A 211 -3.45 0.99 -19.77
C ILE A 211 -4.65 1.78 -20.28
N ASN A 212 -4.60 3.12 -20.19
CA ASN A 212 -5.72 3.96 -20.59
C ASN A 212 -5.93 3.95 -22.12
N ALA A 213 -4.85 3.88 -22.90
CA ALA A 213 -4.92 3.70 -24.35
C ALA A 213 -5.58 2.37 -24.74
N ALA A 214 -5.32 1.28 -23.99
CA ALA A 214 -5.98 0.00 -24.19
C ALA A 214 -7.48 0.02 -23.82
N TYR A 215 -7.92 1.00 -23.02
CA TYR A 215 -9.33 1.35 -22.81
C TYR A 215 -9.90 2.27 -23.90
N GLY A 216 -9.13 2.64 -24.91
CA GLY A 216 -9.52 3.58 -25.96
C GLY A 216 -9.62 5.03 -25.47
N ARG A 217 -8.85 5.40 -24.43
CA ARG A 217 -8.90 6.74 -23.82
C ARG A 217 -7.53 7.42 -23.83
N ASP A 218 -7.52 8.71 -24.16
CA ASP A 218 -6.30 9.50 -24.27
C ASP A 218 -5.83 10.14 -22.96
N LYS A 219 -6.75 10.37 -22.00
CA LYS A 219 -6.46 11.05 -20.73
C LYS A 219 -6.85 10.16 -19.55
N ILE A 220 -5.99 10.08 -18.54
CA ILE A 220 -6.18 9.18 -17.41
C ILE A 220 -7.12 9.76 -16.36
N GLN A 221 -7.80 8.88 -15.62
CA GLN A 221 -8.30 9.18 -14.29
C GLN A 221 -7.50 8.38 -13.27
N TYR A 222 -7.04 9.02 -12.19
CA TYR A 222 -6.15 8.38 -11.22
C TYR A 222 -6.44 8.80 -9.80
N TRP A 223 -6.40 7.85 -8.87
CA TRP A 223 -6.36 8.09 -7.43
C TRP A 223 -5.22 7.29 -6.79
N GLY A 224 -4.16 7.98 -6.39
CA GLY A 224 -2.97 7.38 -5.78
C GLY A 224 -2.82 7.72 -4.31
N PHE A 225 -2.47 6.74 -3.50
CA PHE A 225 -2.23 6.90 -2.06
C PHE A 225 -0.75 6.75 -1.73
N SER A 226 -0.22 7.51 -0.77
CA SER A 226 1.15 7.34 -0.26
C SER A 226 2.19 7.50 -1.39
N TYR A 227 3.09 6.54 -1.65
CA TYR A 227 3.93 6.53 -2.86
C TYR A 227 3.15 6.70 -4.18
N GLY A 228 1.87 6.30 -4.24
CA GLY A 228 0.99 6.63 -5.35
C GLY A 228 0.86 8.14 -5.61
N SER A 229 1.07 8.98 -4.58
CA SER A 229 1.19 10.43 -4.75
C SER A 229 2.41 10.82 -5.57
N ILE A 230 3.55 10.16 -5.36
CA ILE A 230 4.76 10.35 -6.16
C ILE A 230 4.49 9.94 -7.60
N LEU A 231 3.88 8.77 -7.81
CA LEU A 231 3.52 8.29 -9.15
C LEU A 231 2.55 9.26 -9.86
N GLY A 232 1.52 9.76 -9.17
CA GLY A 232 0.58 10.73 -9.70
C GLY A 232 1.24 12.08 -10.03
N ALA A 233 2.05 12.63 -9.13
CA ALA A 233 2.77 13.88 -9.34
C ALA A 233 3.79 13.77 -10.48
N THR A 234 4.52 12.67 -10.56
CA THR A 234 5.43 12.36 -11.67
C THR A 234 4.68 12.22 -12.98
N PHE A 235 3.55 11.51 -13.01
CA PHE A 235 2.70 11.47 -14.21
C PHE A 235 2.29 12.88 -14.63
N ALA A 236 1.85 13.72 -13.70
CA ALA A 236 1.41 15.08 -14.01
C ALA A 236 2.54 15.98 -14.54
N ALA A 237 3.75 15.82 -14.03
CA ALA A 237 4.93 16.52 -14.53
C ALA A 237 5.34 16.06 -15.94
N MET A 238 5.25 14.76 -16.22
CA MET A 238 5.69 14.17 -17.49
C MET A 238 4.66 14.29 -18.61
N PHE A 239 3.38 14.19 -18.27
CA PHE A 239 2.25 14.14 -19.21
C PHE A 239 1.12 15.10 -18.80
N PRO A 240 1.41 16.40 -18.65
CA PRO A 240 0.45 17.36 -18.13
C PRO A 240 -0.84 17.44 -18.97
N ASP A 241 -0.76 17.19 -20.27
CA ASP A 241 -1.88 17.21 -21.20
C ASP A 241 -2.75 15.93 -21.17
N LYS A 242 -2.27 14.86 -20.53
CA LYS A 242 -2.90 13.53 -20.49
C LYS A 242 -3.73 13.25 -19.24
N ILE A 243 -4.19 14.31 -18.55
CA ILE A 243 -4.96 14.20 -17.31
C ILE A 243 -6.43 14.52 -17.55
N HIS A 244 -7.33 13.58 -17.24
CA HIS A 244 -8.77 13.81 -17.17
C HIS A 244 -9.19 14.14 -15.74
N ARG A 245 -8.75 13.33 -14.77
CA ARG A 245 -8.88 13.57 -13.32
C ARG A 245 -7.66 12.98 -12.63
N LEU A 246 -7.11 13.68 -11.66
CA LEU A 246 -6.00 13.16 -10.87
C LEU A 246 -6.15 13.61 -9.42
N ALA A 247 -6.32 12.63 -8.53
CA ALA A 247 -6.32 12.81 -7.10
C ALA A 247 -5.10 12.10 -6.49
N ILE A 248 -4.43 12.76 -5.56
CA ILE A 248 -3.34 12.17 -4.77
C ILE A 248 -3.60 12.42 -3.29
N ASP A 249 -3.40 11.39 -2.47
CA ASP A 249 -3.86 11.35 -1.08
C ASP A 249 -2.79 10.74 -0.15
N GLY A 250 -2.48 11.41 0.96
CA GLY A 250 -1.30 11.09 1.77
C GLY A 250 -0.04 11.39 0.95
N VAL A 251 0.26 12.68 0.80
CA VAL A 251 1.18 13.16 -0.24
C VAL A 251 2.61 13.33 0.28
N MET A 252 3.53 12.57 -0.31
CA MET A 252 4.97 12.74 -0.10
C MET A 252 5.51 13.98 -0.83
N ASP A 253 6.48 14.68 -0.24
CA ASP A 253 7.24 15.69 -0.98
C ASP A 253 8.15 15.00 -2.01
N SER A 254 7.80 15.18 -3.29
CA SER A 254 8.49 14.52 -4.38
C SER A 254 9.94 14.96 -4.53
N ASP A 255 10.22 16.25 -4.40
CA ASP A 255 11.57 16.76 -4.65
C ASP A 255 12.39 16.73 -3.36
N ALA A 256 11.88 17.31 -2.25
CA ALA A 256 12.69 17.49 -1.06
C ALA A 256 13.07 16.15 -0.38
N ASP A 257 12.17 15.16 -0.42
CA ASP A 257 12.39 13.87 0.25
C ASP A 257 12.60 12.70 -0.71
N TYR A 258 11.65 12.42 -1.61
CA TYR A 258 11.67 11.16 -2.38
C TYR A 258 12.79 11.11 -3.43
N TYR A 259 12.78 12.01 -4.43
CA TYR A 259 13.77 11.98 -5.51
C TYR A 259 15.17 12.38 -5.03
N ASN A 260 15.29 13.30 -4.07
CA ASN A 260 16.58 13.67 -3.45
C ASN A 260 17.05 12.69 -2.37
N MET A 261 16.30 11.62 -2.10
CA MET A 261 16.69 10.58 -1.13
C MET A 261 17.00 11.12 0.27
N ARG A 262 16.30 12.16 0.72
CA ARG A 262 16.46 12.71 2.07
C ARG A 262 15.65 11.91 3.08
N TRP A 263 14.39 11.61 2.80
CA TRP A 263 13.50 10.85 3.72
C TRP A 263 13.42 11.44 5.14
N LEU A 264 13.67 12.74 5.29
CA LEU A 264 13.73 13.41 6.59
C LEU A 264 12.38 13.99 6.98
N GLY A 265 11.64 14.53 6.02
CA GLY A 265 10.36 15.18 6.27
C GLY A 265 9.19 14.22 6.50
N ASN A 266 9.36 12.92 6.24
CA ASN A 266 8.29 11.92 6.31
C ASN A 266 7.70 11.68 7.70
N VAL A 267 8.40 12.05 8.77
CA VAL A 267 7.97 11.78 10.16
C VAL A 267 7.61 13.04 10.95
N LEU A 268 7.54 14.21 10.30
CA LEU A 268 7.29 15.49 10.96
C LEU A 268 5.97 15.51 11.76
N ASP A 269 4.98 14.73 11.33
CA ASP A 269 3.66 14.65 11.97
C ASP A 269 3.48 13.36 12.80
N THR A 270 4.52 12.54 12.98
CA THR A 270 4.42 11.28 13.76
C THR A 270 4.18 11.56 15.24
N ASP A 271 4.91 12.52 15.83
CA ASP A 271 4.66 12.94 17.21
C ASP A 271 3.29 13.60 17.36
N LYS A 272 2.81 14.32 16.34
CA LYS A 272 1.43 14.85 16.33
C LYS A 272 0.41 13.71 16.34
N THR A 273 0.67 12.63 15.61
CA THR A 273 -0.22 11.45 15.58
C THR A 273 -0.28 10.76 16.95
N LEU A 274 0.86 10.61 17.61
CA LEU A 274 0.91 10.10 18.99
C LEU A 274 0.19 11.04 19.97
N HIS A 275 0.36 12.34 19.82
CA HIS A 275 -0.36 13.33 20.62
C HIS A 275 -1.87 13.25 20.40
N TRP A 276 -2.33 13.02 19.17
CA TRP A 276 -3.75 12.75 18.86
C TRP A 276 -4.28 11.52 19.60
N PHE A 277 -3.50 10.44 19.70
CA PHE A 277 -3.87 9.27 20.49
C PHE A 277 -4.08 9.62 21.96
N PHE A 278 -3.16 10.37 22.57
CA PHE A 278 -3.30 10.81 23.98
C PHE A 278 -4.46 11.77 24.18
N LYS A 279 -4.65 12.73 23.27
CA LYS A 279 -5.77 13.67 23.30
C LYS A 279 -7.11 12.92 23.26
N ALA A 280 -7.29 12.02 22.30
CA ALA A 280 -8.51 11.22 22.20
C ALA A 280 -8.70 10.34 23.44
N CYS A 281 -7.63 9.74 23.98
CA CYS A 281 -7.72 8.93 25.18
C CYS A 281 -8.17 9.74 26.41
N LEU A 282 -7.66 10.98 26.56
CA LEU A 282 -8.04 11.91 27.63
C LEU A 282 -9.49 12.38 27.48
N GLU A 283 -9.87 12.84 26.29
CA GLU A 283 -11.21 13.39 26.00
C GLU A 283 -12.30 12.31 26.08
N GLU A 284 -11.97 11.08 25.70
CA GLU A 284 -12.92 9.97 25.71
C GLU A 284 -13.01 9.25 27.06
N GLY A 285 -12.01 9.41 27.92
CA GLY A 285 -12.06 9.01 29.33
C GLY A 285 -11.74 7.53 29.58
N PRO A 286 -11.59 7.14 30.86
CA PRO A 286 -11.06 5.83 31.26
C PRO A 286 -12.00 4.65 30.97
N GLU A 287 -13.30 4.91 30.77
CA GLU A 287 -14.26 3.86 30.36
C GLU A 287 -14.06 3.45 28.90
N ALA A 288 -13.59 4.37 28.05
CA ALA A 288 -13.39 4.13 26.62
C ALA A 288 -11.93 3.77 26.30
N CYS A 289 -10.97 4.44 26.94
CA CYS A 289 -9.54 4.26 26.70
C CYS A 289 -8.82 3.60 27.91
N PRO A 290 -8.40 2.33 27.80
CA PRO A 290 -7.70 1.63 28.89
C PRO A 290 -6.35 2.25 29.29
N PHE A 291 -5.71 3.01 28.40
CA PHE A 291 -4.41 3.65 28.67
C PHE A 291 -4.54 5.02 29.36
N HIS A 292 -5.77 5.48 29.63
CA HIS A 292 -6.07 6.81 30.16
C HIS A 292 -5.29 7.12 31.45
N GLU A 293 -4.77 8.35 31.52
CA GLU A 293 -4.22 8.97 32.73
C GLU A 293 -4.81 10.39 32.89
N PRO A 294 -4.68 11.05 34.07
CA PRO A 294 -5.27 12.37 34.32
C PRO A 294 -4.78 13.51 33.40
N SER A 295 -3.71 13.32 32.65
CA SER A 295 -3.19 14.29 31.67
C SER A 295 -2.45 13.58 30.53
N ILE A 296 -2.25 14.31 29.42
CA ILE A 296 -1.41 13.85 28.30
C ILE A 296 0.03 13.59 28.79
N GLU A 297 0.59 14.49 29.59
CA GLU A 297 1.94 14.34 30.17
C GLU A 297 2.08 13.06 31.00
N ALA A 298 1.03 12.67 31.75
CA ALA A 298 1.05 11.43 32.52
C ALA A 298 1.07 10.19 31.60
N MET A 299 0.34 10.20 30.48
CA MET A 299 0.38 9.13 29.47
C MET A 299 1.74 9.07 28.74
N GLU A 300 2.33 10.22 28.42
CA GLU A 300 3.67 10.32 27.85
C GLU A 300 4.73 9.74 28.79
N ASN A 301 4.68 10.11 30.07
CA ASN A 301 5.58 9.58 31.09
C ASN A 301 5.42 8.06 31.28
N LYS A 302 4.18 7.56 31.23
CA LYS A 302 3.89 6.12 31.29
C LYS A 302 4.44 5.38 30.07
N LEU A 303 4.31 5.93 28.86
CA LEU A 303 4.90 5.36 27.66
C LEU A 303 6.44 5.37 27.73
N ASN A 304 7.05 6.46 28.20
CA ASN A 304 8.49 6.56 28.39
C ASN A 304 9.01 5.54 29.41
N ALA A 305 8.26 5.28 30.49
CA ALA A 305 8.60 4.24 31.46
C ALA A 305 8.54 2.83 30.83
N ILE A 306 7.56 2.56 29.97
CA ILE A 306 7.48 1.32 29.19
C ILE A 306 8.72 1.18 28.30
N TYR A 307 9.08 2.22 27.54
CA TYR A 307 10.28 2.20 26.70
C TYR A 307 11.55 1.93 27.50
N ALA A 308 11.75 2.65 28.61
CA ALA A 308 12.91 2.47 29.48
C ALA A 308 12.98 1.06 30.08
N SER A 309 11.82 0.45 30.39
CA SER A 309 11.75 -0.94 30.84
C SER A 309 12.17 -1.91 29.74
N LEU A 310 11.64 -1.76 28.52
CA LEU A 310 11.93 -2.67 27.41
C LEU A 310 13.38 -2.60 26.90
N ILE A 311 14.04 -1.44 27.04
CA ILE A 311 15.48 -1.30 26.77
C ILE A 311 16.30 -2.17 27.73
N LYS A 312 15.89 -2.27 28.99
CA LYS A 312 16.63 -3.02 30.03
C LYS A 312 16.22 -4.48 30.13
N SER A 313 14.95 -4.78 29.89
CA SER A 313 14.34 -6.09 30.10
C SER A 313 13.27 -6.34 29.03
N PRO A 314 13.67 -6.87 27.86
CA PRO A 314 12.73 -7.35 26.85
C PRO A 314 11.80 -8.43 27.41
N ILE A 315 10.54 -8.44 26.98
CA ILE A 315 9.53 -9.37 27.47
C ILE A 315 9.45 -10.58 26.52
N PRO A 316 9.62 -11.82 27.00
CA PRO A 316 9.38 -12.99 26.19
C PRO A 316 7.88 -13.14 25.93
N VAL A 317 7.50 -13.40 24.68
CA VAL A 317 6.10 -13.60 24.29
C VAL A 317 5.93 -14.92 23.58
N GLN A 318 4.89 -15.64 23.97
CA GLN A 318 4.43 -16.84 23.29
C GLN A 318 2.92 -16.74 23.10
N THR A 319 2.47 -16.84 21.85
CA THR A 319 1.05 -16.90 21.49
C THR A 319 0.70 -18.30 21.00
N SER A 320 -0.57 -18.52 20.66
CA SER A 320 -0.97 -19.77 19.99
C SER A 320 -0.36 -19.91 18.59
N LYS A 321 0.07 -18.80 17.96
CA LYS A 321 0.53 -18.74 16.56
C LYS A 321 2.03 -18.55 16.42
N SER A 322 2.67 -17.80 17.33
CA SER A 322 4.08 -17.39 17.22
C SER A 322 4.75 -17.27 18.59
N TYR A 323 6.06 -17.01 18.61
CA TYR A 323 6.87 -16.73 19.79
C TYR A 323 8.02 -15.79 19.42
N GLY A 324 8.46 -14.98 20.38
CA GLY A 324 9.52 -13.99 20.15
C GLY A 324 9.73 -13.07 21.35
N LEU A 325 10.35 -11.92 21.10
CA LEU A 325 10.65 -10.91 22.11
C LEU A 325 9.90 -9.62 21.79
N ALA A 326 9.30 -9.01 22.81
CA ALA A 326 8.88 -7.62 22.77
C ALA A 326 9.99 -6.77 23.39
N ASP A 327 10.74 -6.07 22.55
CA ASP A 327 11.79 -5.12 22.93
C ASP A 327 11.42 -3.69 22.49
N TYR A 328 12.28 -2.71 22.78
CA TYR A 328 12.06 -1.31 22.42
C TYR A 328 11.87 -1.10 20.90
N PRO A 329 12.75 -1.65 20.03
CA PRO A 329 12.57 -1.55 18.58
C PRO A 329 11.27 -2.17 18.06
N ALA A 330 10.89 -3.34 18.57
CA ALA A 330 9.62 -3.98 18.24
C ALA A 330 8.43 -3.09 18.62
N LEU A 331 8.43 -2.54 19.85
CA LEU A 331 7.36 -1.64 20.29
C LEU A 331 7.27 -0.40 19.42
N ARG A 332 8.40 0.27 19.11
CA ARG A 332 8.37 1.46 18.25
C ARG A 332 7.82 1.15 16.87
N THR A 333 8.23 0.04 16.29
CA THR A 333 7.74 -0.36 14.97
C THR A 333 6.24 -0.71 15.01
N VAL A 334 5.78 -1.38 16.05
CA VAL A 334 4.36 -1.68 16.27
C VAL A 334 3.53 -0.40 16.38
N LEU A 335 3.97 0.55 17.21
CA LEU A 335 3.26 1.80 17.43
C LEU A 335 3.20 2.64 16.16
N TYR A 336 4.32 2.78 15.45
CA TYR A 336 4.36 3.48 14.17
C TYR A 336 3.37 2.90 13.16
N ASN A 337 3.30 1.57 13.06
CA ASN A 337 2.33 0.90 12.20
C ASN A 337 0.87 1.15 12.62
N LEU A 338 0.59 1.19 13.92
CA LEU A 338 -0.74 1.50 14.45
C LEU A 338 -1.13 2.97 14.21
N PHE A 339 -0.18 3.89 14.15
CA PHE A 339 -0.44 5.29 13.83
C PHE A 339 -1.07 5.49 12.46
N TYR A 340 -0.83 4.59 11.50
CA TYR A 340 -1.45 4.69 10.18
C TYR A 340 -2.97 4.57 10.22
N ALA A 341 -3.52 3.80 11.17
CA ALA A 341 -4.93 3.41 11.20
C ALA A 341 -5.53 3.66 12.59
N PRO A 342 -6.16 4.84 12.81
CA PRO A 342 -6.85 5.17 14.06
C PRO A 342 -7.88 4.12 14.52
N ALA A 343 -8.49 3.39 13.58
CA ALA A 343 -9.40 2.28 13.89
C ALA A 343 -8.73 1.15 14.73
N ALA A 344 -7.40 1.03 14.72
CA ALA A 344 -6.64 0.08 15.53
C ALA A 344 -6.28 0.59 16.93
N TRP A 345 -6.48 1.88 17.22
CA TRP A 345 -6.04 2.50 18.47
C TRP A 345 -6.71 1.94 19.73
N PRO A 346 -7.96 1.42 19.73
CA PRO A 346 -8.47 0.68 20.87
C PRO A 346 -7.59 -0.51 21.28
N ALA A 347 -7.06 -1.27 20.30
CA ALA A 347 -6.12 -2.36 20.55
C ALA A 347 -4.75 -1.83 21.02
N MET A 348 -4.31 -0.68 20.49
CA MET A 348 -3.10 0.00 20.95
C MET A 348 -3.21 0.42 22.42
N ALA A 349 -4.32 1.03 22.83
CA ALA A 349 -4.56 1.48 24.20
C ALA A 349 -4.60 0.31 25.17
N GLN A 350 -5.33 -0.77 24.84
CA GLN A 350 -5.32 -1.97 25.66
C GLN A 350 -3.92 -2.59 25.73
N GLY A 351 -3.24 -2.71 24.60
CA GLY A 351 -1.90 -3.28 24.51
C GLY A 351 -0.85 -2.51 25.31
N LEU A 352 -0.86 -1.17 25.27
CA LEU A 352 0.01 -0.34 26.09
C LEU A 352 -0.32 -0.45 27.58
N GLN A 353 -1.60 -0.55 27.93
CA GLN A 353 -2.03 -0.76 29.31
C GLN A 353 -1.57 -2.13 29.84
N ASP A 354 -1.67 -3.19 29.04
CA ASP A 354 -1.19 -4.52 29.41
C ASP A 354 0.34 -4.54 29.52
N LEU A 355 1.02 -3.84 28.61
CA LEU A 355 2.47 -3.73 28.59
C LEU A 355 3.01 -3.01 29.83
N SER A 356 2.31 -1.99 30.33
CA SER A 356 2.64 -1.34 31.62
C SER A 356 2.62 -2.30 32.82
N LYS A 357 1.97 -3.47 32.67
CA LYS A 357 1.90 -4.56 33.66
C LYS A 357 2.80 -5.74 33.30
N GLY A 358 3.68 -5.60 32.31
CA GLY A 358 4.61 -6.64 31.86
C GLY A 358 4.00 -7.65 30.88
N ASN A 359 2.84 -7.37 30.28
CA ASN A 359 2.20 -8.25 29.31
C ASN A 359 2.22 -7.64 27.90
N ALA A 360 3.01 -8.23 27.00
CA ALA A 360 3.14 -7.77 25.62
C ALA A 360 2.27 -8.54 24.60
N THR A 361 1.41 -9.47 25.04
CA THR A 361 0.70 -10.40 24.14
C THR A 361 -0.14 -9.72 23.07
N ILE A 362 -0.92 -8.68 23.41
CA ILE A 362 -1.78 -7.99 22.43
C ILE A 362 -0.93 -7.33 21.34
N LEU A 363 0.03 -6.49 21.74
CA LEU A 363 0.87 -5.76 20.78
C LEU A 363 1.74 -6.70 19.94
N TYR A 364 2.24 -7.78 20.54
CA TYR A 364 2.97 -8.82 19.81
C TYR A 364 2.07 -9.52 18.78
N SER A 365 0.83 -9.84 19.15
CA SER A 365 -0.10 -10.57 18.28
C SER A 365 -0.54 -9.81 17.03
N ILE A 366 -0.42 -8.47 17.03
CA ILE A 366 -0.69 -7.62 15.85
C ILE A 366 0.21 -8.02 14.67
N PHE A 367 1.41 -8.54 14.96
CA PHE A 367 2.36 -9.00 13.95
C PHE A 367 2.62 -10.51 14.01
N ASP A 368 1.75 -11.28 14.66
CA ASP A 368 1.85 -12.74 14.70
C ASP A 368 1.91 -13.28 13.26
N GLN A 369 3.12 -13.67 12.83
CA GLN A 369 3.27 -14.45 11.63
C GLN A 369 2.89 -15.89 11.96
N PRO A 370 2.17 -16.60 11.06
CA PRO A 370 1.94 -18.03 11.24
C PRO A 370 3.29 -18.74 11.37
N ARG A 371 3.32 -19.82 12.17
CA ARG A 371 4.52 -20.67 12.27
C ARG A 371 5.06 -20.96 10.88
N PHE A 372 6.35 -20.70 10.68
CA PHE A 372 7.01 -21.03 9.43
C PHE A 372 6.73 -22.50 9.12
N LYS A 373 6.06 -22.73 8.00
CA LYS A 373 5.83 -24.06 7.44
C LYS A 373 6.64 -24.09 6.16
N CYS A 374 7.72 -24.86 6.17
CA CYS A 374 8.44 -25.17 4.95
C CYS A 374 7.44 -25.84 3.99
N SER A 375 7.10 -25.15 2.92
CA SER A 375 6.21 -25.65 1.88
C SER A 375 7.03 -25.76 0.60
N CYS A 376 7.11 -26.97 0.04
CA CYS A 376 7.73 -27.17 -1.26
C CYS A 376 6.87 -26.62 -2.41
N ASP A 377 5.63 -26.19 -2.13
CA ASP A 377 4.73 -25.60 -3.13
C ASP A 377 5.18 -24.17 -3.43
N THR A 378 5.62 -23.95 -4.67
CA THR A 378 5.97 -22.62 -5.16
C THR A 378 4.70 -21.79 -5.36
N THR A 379 4.60 -20.66 -4.66
CA THR A 379 3.59 -19.65 -4.99
C THR A 379 4.08 -18.90 -6.24
N PRO A 380 3.30 -18.82 -7.35
CA PRO A 380 3.77 -18.22 -8.60
C PRO A 380 4.19 -16.75 -8.52
N PHE A 381 3.65 -16.02 -7.54
CA PHE A 381 3.92 -14.61 -7.30
C PHE A 381 4.14 -14.41 -5.80
N PRO A 382 5.31 -14.81 -5.26
CA PRO A 382 5.59 -14.60 -3.86
C PRO A 382 5.71 -13.10 -3.57
N PRO A 383 5.28 -12.62 -2.38
CA PRO A 383 5.58 -11.25 -1.98
C PRO A 383 7.08 -10.96 -2.06
N ALA A 384 7.43 -9.80 -2.61
CA ALA A 384 8.80 -9.35 -2.79
C ALA A 384 9.00 -7.99 -2.09
N PRO A 385 9.25 -7.97 -0.76
CA PRO A 385 9.51 -6.74 -0.01
C PRO A 385 10.70 -5.94 -0.59
N GLU A 386 11.65 -6.63 -1.23
CA GLU A 386 12.80 -6.01 -1.89
C GLU A 386 12.41 -5.04 -3.02
N ALA A 387 11.17 -5.10 -3.49
CA ALA A 387 10.65 -4.17 -4.48
C ALA A 387 10.64 -2.71 -4.00
N LEU A 388 10.47 -2.48 -2.70
CA LEU A 388 10.49 -1.14 -2.11
C LEU A 388 11.87 -0.50 -2.28
N VAL A 389 12.92 -1.25 -1.94
CA VAL A 389 14.33 -0.82 -2.11
C VAL A 389 14.60 -0.60 -3.60
N ALA A 390 14.16 -1.52 -4.45
CA ALA A 390 14.35 -1.42 -5.89
C ALA A 390 13.79 -0.13 -6.49
N LEU A 391 12.51 0.17 -6.26
CA LEU A 391 11.89 1.39 -6.78
C LEU A 391 12.52 2.65 -6.21
N THR A 392 12.67 2.71 -4.89
CA THR A 392 13.20 3.87 -4.20
C THR A 392 14.62 4.22 -4.68
N CYS A 393 15.52 3.24 -4.72
CA CYS A 393 16.91 3.48 -5.11
C CYS A 393 17.09 3.68 -6.63
N ASN A 394 16.19 3.14 -7.45
CA ASN A 394 16.18 3.39 -8.88
C ASN A 394 15.73 4.82 -9.21
N ASP A 395 14.70 5.32 -8.55
CA ASP A 395 14.19 6.66 -8.76
C ASP A 395 15.12 7.72 -8.19
N GLY A 396 15.58 7.52 -6.96
CA GLY A 396 16.28 8.55 -6.19
C GLY A 396 17.71 8.87 -6.63
N GLU A 397 18.22 9.99 -6.13
CA GLU A 397 19.64 10.36 -6.20
C GLU A 397 20.55 9.28 -5.63
N VAL A 398 21.82 9.32 -6.06
CA VAL A 398 22.81 8.32 -5.65
C VAL A 398 23.18 8.54 -4.18
N VAL A 399 22.83 7.59 -3.32
CA VAL A 399 23.20 7.60 -1.89
C VAL A 399 24.64 7.11 -1.71
N PRO A 400 25.51 7.80 -0.95
CA PRO A 400 26.86 7.30 -0.66
C PRO A 400 26.85 6.03 0.19
N SER A 401 27.82 5.14 -0.02
CA SER A 401 27.85 3.78 0.57
C SER A 401 28.57 3.67 1.91
N GLY A 402 29.15 4.76 2.42
CA GLY A 402 30.04 4.76 3.58
C GLY A 402 29.30 4.85 4.92
N LEU A 403 29.84 4.20 5.95
CA LEU A 403 29.30 4.25 7.31
C LEU A 403 29.20 5.69 7.86
N GLU A 404 30.25 6.50 7.67
CA GLU A 404 30.26 7.90 8.13
C GLU A 404 29.10 8.72 7.55
N GLU A 405 28.76 8.49 6.29
CA GLU A 405 27.60 9.14 5.65
C GLU A 405 26.29 8.69 6.29
N ALA A 406 26.13 7.38 6.52
CA ALA A 406 24.93 6.80 7.09
C ALA A 406 24.71 7.27 8.54
N GLU A 407 25.79 7.34 9.33
CA GLU A 407 25.78 7.88 10.70
C GLU A 407 25.45 9.37 10.70
N ARG A 408 26.05 10.16 9.79
CA ARG A 408 25.74 11.59 9.68
C ARG A 408 24.28 11.82 9.34
N HIS A 409 23.75 11.07 8.38
CA HIS A 409 22.34 11.16 7.99
C HIS A 409 21.40 10.76 9.14
N TYR A 410 21.69 9.64 9.81
CA TYR A 410 20.92 9.20 10.97
C TYR A 410 20.92 10.26 12.09
N ASN A 411 22.09 10.81 12.43
CA ASN A 411 22.24 11.83 13.47
C ASN A 411 21.48 13.13 13.10
N GLU A 412 21.54 13.56 11.84
CA GLU A 412 20.75 14.68 11.33
C GLU A 412 19.24 14.41 11.50
N ALA A 413 18.78 13.21 11.09
CA ALA A 413 17.40 12.82 11.16
C ALA A 413 16.86 12.89 12.59
N VAL A 414 17.50 12.19 13.53
CA VAL A 414 17.00 12.12 14.92
C VAL A 414 17.13 13.43 15.68
N SER A 415 18.13 14.27 15.35
CA SER A 415 18.35 15.54 16.05
C SER A 415 17.39 16.64 15.59
N ASN A 416 17.04 16.66 14.29
CA ASN A 416 16.27 17.76 13.70
C ASN A 416 14.80 17.40 13.44
N PHE A 417 14.47 16.12 13.28
CA PHE A 417 13.13 15.65 12.87
C PHE A 417 12.46 14.74 13.91
N GLY A 418 13.08 14.58 15.08
CA GLY A 418 12.54 13.80 16.20
C GLY A 418 12.90 12.33 16.17
N SER A 419 12.59 11.64 17.26
CA SER A 419 13.04 10.25 17.48
C SER A 419 12.48 9.26 16.45
N TRP A 420 11.31 9.52 15.85
CA TRP A 420 10.72 8.66 14.83
C TRP A 420 11.49 8.64 13.51
N ALA A 421 12.36 9.63 13.28
CA ALA A 421 13.18 9.72 12.07
C ALA A 421 14.18 8.56 11.95
N SER A 422 14.50 7.88 13.06
CA SER A 422 15.31 6.67 13.05
C SER A 422 14.72 5.55 12.20
N LEU A 423 13.39 5.44 12.11
CA LEU A 423 12.69 4.44 11.28
C LEU A 423 12.85 4.73 9.77
N PHE A 424 13.03 5.99 9.40
CA PHE A 424 13.11 6.41 8.00
C PHE A 424 14.52 6.62 7.48
N ALA A 425 15.48 6.90 8.36
CA ALA A 425 16.90 6.95 8.00
C ALA A 425 17.38 5.64 7.34
N GLY A 426 16.76 4.50 7.71
CA GLY A 426 16.97 3.21 7.07
C GLY A 426 16.61 3.19 5.56
N PHE A 427 15.55 3.87 5.12
CA PHE A 427 15.16 3.88 3.70
C PHE A 427 16.26 4.48 2.82
N ARG A 428 16.81 5.64 3.20
CA ARG A 428 17.95 6.22 2.49
C ARG A 428 19.15 5.29 2.53
N ASN A 429 19.53 4.84 3.72
CA ASN A 429 20.74 4.06 3.92
C ASN A 429 20.71 2.71 3.18
N SER A 430 19.52 2.15 2.92
CA SER A 430 19.34 0.90 2.16
C SER A 430 19.84 1.02 0.71
N CYS A 431 19.85 2.25 0.17
CA CYS A 431 20.34 2.55 -1.17
C CYS A 431 21.86 2.78 -1.25
N GLY A 432 22.58 2.82 -0.11
CA GLY A 432 24.03 3.03 -0.12
C GLY A 432 24.78 1.96 -0.92
N GLY A 433 24.28 0.71 -0.88
CA GLY A 433 24.81 -0.42 -1.64
C GLY A 433 24.31 -0.54 -3.08
N TRP A 434 23.42 0.36 -3.54
CA TRP A 434 22.71 0.17 -4.80
C TRP A 434 23.64 0.14 -6.03
N PRO A 435 23.38 -0.73 -7.03
CA PRO A 435 24.26 -0.87 -8.19
C PRO A 435 24.46 0.45 -8.95
N ARG A 436 25.72 0.89 -9.05
CA ARG A 436 26.09 2.14 -9.73
C ARG A 436 26.10 2.03 -11.26
N SER A 437 26.08 0.81 -11.79
CA SER A 437 26.03 0.52 -13.22
C SER A 437 24.66 0.70 -13.84
N LEU A 438 23.59 0.79 -13.03
CA LEU A 438 22.24 0.96 -13.54
C LEU A 438 22.09 2.33 -14.22
N PRO A 439 21.42 2.39 -15.38
CA PRO A 439 21.15 3.66 -16.05
C PRO A 439 20.42 4.64 -15.13
N LYS A 440 20.82 5.91 -15.21
CA LYS A 440 20.22 7.02 -14.45
C LYS A 440 19.56 8.05 -15.37
N ASN A 441 19.23 7.65 -16.60
CA ASN A 441 18.61 8.47 -17.64
C ASN A 441 17.07 8.55 -17.53
N GLN A 442 16.48 8.00 -16.47
CA GLN A 442 15.05 8.12 -16.17
C GLN A 442 14.69 9.49 -15.60
N PHE A 443 13.41 9.84 -15.62
CA PHE A 443 12.93 11.09 -15.03
C PHE A 443 13.15 11.14 -13.51
N ARG A 444 13.70 12.26 -13.03
CA ARG A 444 14.08 12.50 -11.62
C ARG A 444 13.65 13.87 -11.10
N GLY A 445 12.69 14.48 -11.80
CA GLY A 445 12.24 15.84 -11.53
C GLY A 445 12.90 16.91 -12.41
N PRO A 446 12.57 18.19 -12.16
CA PRO A 446 11.70 18.64 -11.08
C PRO A 446 10.25 18.15 -11.28
N VAL A 447 9.58 17.77 -10.18
CA VAL A 447 8.20 17.25 -10.24
C VAL A 447 7.21 18.42 -10.20
N THR A 448 7.11 19.11 -11.32
CA THR A 448 6.25 20.28 -11.49
C THR A 448 5.75 20.38 -12.93
N ALA A 449 4.59 21.00 -13.11
CA ALA A 449 4.09 21.40 -14.42
C ALA A 449 3.50 22.82 -14.33
N GLN A 450 3.77 23.65 -15.35
CA GLN A 450 3.21 25.00 -15.41
C GLN A 450 1.69 24.99 -15.63
N ASN A 451 1.22 24.08 -16.48
CA ASN A 451 -0.20 23.89 -16.77
C ASN A 451 -0.46 22.40 -16.93
N THR A 452 -1.52 21.91 -16.29
CA THR A 452 -2.08 20.58 -16.54
C THR A 452 -3.42 20.72 -17.26
N SER A 453 -3.84 19.67 -17.98
CA SER A 453 -5.12 19.63 -18.72
C SER A 453 -6.33 19.94 -17.83
N VAL A 454 -6.24 19.55 -16.56
CA VAL A 454 -7.16 19.90 -15.48
C VAL A 454 -6.33 20.11 -14.20
N PRO A 455 -6.80 20.93 -13.25
CA PRO A 455 -6.14 21.02 -11.96
C PRO A 455 -6.33 19.75 -11.12
N LEU A 456 -5.38 19.48 -10.22
CA LEU A 456 -5.32 18.26 -9.42
C LEU A 456 -6.12 18.43 -8.11
N LEU A 457 -6.64 17.33 -7.58
CA LEU A 457 -7.12 17.25 -6.20
C LEU A 457 -6.01 16.66 -5.33
N ILE A 458 -5.57 17.40 -4.32
CA ILE A 458 -4.49 16.99 -3.43
C ILE A 458 -5.08 16.86 -2.03
N ILE A 459 -4.86 15.73 -1.36
CA ILE A 459 -5.50 15.42 -0.08
C ILE A 459 -4.40 15.15 0.97
N GLY A 460 -4.49 15.86 2.10
CA GLY A 460 -3.53 15.71 3.20
C GLY A 460 -4.21 15.76 4.55
N ASN A 461 -3.77 14.90 5.47
CA ASN A 461 -4.30 14.84 6.83
C ASN A 461 -3.51 15.76 7.78
N THR A 462 -4.15 16.33 8.79
CA THR A 462 -3.49 17.23 9.76
C THR A 462 -2.48 16.52 10.66
N ALA A 463 -2.57 15.20 10.81
CA ALA A 463 -1.62 14.35 11.53
C ALA A 463 -1.38 13.01 10.80
N ASP A 464 -0.70 13.05 9.66
CA ASP A 464 -0.27 11.85 8.93
C ASP A 464 1.13 11.40 9.38
N PRO A 465 1.31 10.18 9.93
CA PRO A 465 2.59 9.73 10.46
C PRO A 465 3.66 9.43 9.39
N ALA A 466 3.30 9.38 8.10
CA ALA A 466 4.21 8.94 7.04
C ALA A 466 4.34 9.94 5.88
N THR A 467 3.26 10.70 5.64
CA THR A 467 3.18 11.75 4.62
C THR A 467 2.59 13.03 5.19
N PRO A 468 3.38 13.77 6.01
CA PRO A 468 2.94 15.00 6.67
C PRO A 468 2.30 16.00 5.71
N ILE A 469 1.36 16.80 6.20
CA ILE A 469 0.57 17.73 5.35
C ILE A 469 1.44 18.72 4.58
N GLU A 470 2.65 18.99 5.06
CA GLU A 470 3.60 19.85 4.37
C GLU A 470 3.98 19.32 2.99
N GLY A 471 4.07 18.00 2.80
CA GLY A 471 4.27 17.38 1.49
C GLY A 471 3.10 17.71 0.53
N ALA A 472 1.87 17.68 1.03
CA ALA A 472 0.69 18.05 0.26
C ALA A 472 0.69 19.55 -0.12
N ARG A 473 1.10 20.44 0.79
CA ARG A 473 1.26 21.88 0.50
C ARG A 473 2.33 22.14 -0.56
N ASN A 474 3.48 21.50 -0.40
CA ASN A 474 4.61 21.64 -1.33
C ASN A 474 4.22 21.16 -2.73
N VAL A 475 3.59 20.00 -2.85
CA VAL A 475 3.10 19.50 -4.15
C VAL A 475 2.01 20.41 -4.73
N THR A 476 1.08 20.92 -3.91
CA THR A 476 0.05 21.87 -4.39
C THR A 476 0.67 23.12 -5.03
N SER A 477 1.74 23.66 -4.43
CA SER A 477 2.44 24.83 -4.96
C SER A 477 3.12 24.59 -6.33
N LYS A 478 3.40 23.32 -6.68
CA LYS A 478 4.10 22.91 -7.92
C LYS A 478 3.15 22.66 -9.10
N PHE A 479 1.84 22.67 -8.89
CA PHE A 479 0.82 22.42 -9.91
C PHE A 479 -0.28 23.50 -9.86
N PRO A 480 -0.10 24.65 -10.57
CA PRO A 480 -1.01 25.77 -10.52
C PRO A 480 -2.48 25.40 -10.77
N GLY A 481 -3.38 25.99 -9.99
CA GLY A 481 -4.83 25.74 -10.04
C GLY A 481 -5.30 24.50 -9.28
N SER A 482 -4.38 23.62 -8.84
CA SER A 482 -4.71 22.47 -8.00
C SER A 482 -5.13 22.91 -6.61
N VAL A 483 -5.95 22.11 -5.93
CA VAL A 483 -6.47 22.44 -4.59
C VAL A 483 -6.08 21.38 -3.58
N LEU A 484 -5.59 21.86 -2.43
CA LEU A 484 -5.41 21.06 -1.22
C LEU A 484 -6.74 20.96 -0.46
N LEU A 485 -7.28 19.75 -0.36
CA LEU A 485 -8.31 19.35 0.58
C LEU A 485 -7.65 18.84 1.86
N THR A 486 -7.86 19.54 2.98
CA THR A 486 -7.32 19.11 4.27
C THR A 486 -8.32 18.22 4.98
N GLN A 487 -7.89 17.05 5.45
CA GLN A 487 -8.66 16.25 6.39
C GLN A 487 -8.13 16.46 7.80
N ASP A 488 -8.96 16.95 8.71
CA ASP A 488 -8.58 17.11 10.12
C ASP A 488 -8.72 15.77 10.85
N SER A 489 -7.68 14.95 10.73
CA SER A 489 -7.62 13.63 11.34
C SER A 489 -6.18 13.15 11.52
N PRO A 490 -5.96 12.22 12.47
CA PRO A 490 -4.79 11.37 12.42
C PRO A 490 -4.93 10.27 11.36
N GLY A 491 -3.85 9.54 11.11
CA GLY A 491 -3.83 8.39 10.20
C GLY A 491 -3.22 8.72 8.85
N HIS A 492 -2.76 7.67 8.16
CA HIS A 492 -2.04 7.83 6.91
C HIS A 492 -3.00 7.84 5.71
N ALA A 493 -2.97 8.89 4.88
CA ALA A 493 -3.96 9.17 3.84
C ALA A 493 -5.40 9.26 4.37
N SER A 494 -6.30 9.89 3.60
CA SER A 494 -7.65 10.22 4.07
C SER A 494 -8.51 8.99 4.34
N ILE A 495 -8.29 7.89 3.62
CA ILE A 495 -9.12 6.67 3.68
C ILE A 495 -9.02 5.90 5.02
N ASN A 496 -8.01 6.18 5.85
CA ASN A 496 -7.81 5.48 7.13
C ASN A 496 -8.53 6.14 8.31
N ALA A 497 -9.10 7.32 8.11
CA ALA A 497 -9.94 8.02 9.06
C ALA A 497 -11.25 8.41 8.37
N PRO A 498 -12.41 7.86 8.77
CA PRO A 498 -13.67 8.14 8.09
C PRO A 498 -13.98 9.64 8.03
N SER A 499 -14.26 10.18 6.84
CA SER A 499 -14.81 11.53 6.66
C SER A 499 -15.74 11.57 5.45
N THR A 500 -17.04 11.72 5.71
CA THR A 500 -18.08 11.86 4.69
C THR A 500 -17.87 13.15 3.89
N CYS A 501 -17.40 14.21 4.54
CA CYS A 501 -17.01 15.48 3.90
C CYS A 501 -15.93 15.26 2.83
N THR A 502 -14.82 14.58 3.17
CA THR A 502 -13.75 14.28 2.21
C THR A 502 -14.27 13.41 1.06
N ALA A 503 -15.00 12.34 1.39
CA ALA A 503 -15.55 11.41 0.40
C ALA A 503 -16.46 12.09 -0.62
N MET A 504 -17.29 13.05 -0.18
CA MET A 504 -18.17 13.81 -1.07
C MET A 504 -17.38 14.72 -2.02
N HIS A 505 -16.34 15.41 -1.54
CA HIS A 505 -15.48 16.21 -2.43
C HIS A 505 -14.73 15.35 -3.45
N VAL A 506 -14.22 14.19 -3.03
CA VAL A 506 -13.58 13.24 -3.94
C VAL A 506 -14.56 12.79 -5.02
N ARG A 507 -15.79 12.41 -4.63
CA ARG A 507 -16.84 12.04 -5.59
C ARG A 507 -17.13 13.17 -6.58
N GLU A 508 -17.39 14.38 -6.11
CA GLU A 508 -17.71 15.53 -6.96
C GLU A 508 -16.56 15.86 -7.94
N TYR A 509 -15.32 15.70 -7.50
CA TYR A 509 -14.17 15.88 -8.37
C TYR A 509 -14.12 14.83 -9.49
N PHE A 510 -14.25 13.54 -9.18
CA PHE A 510 -14.22 12.51 -10.22
C PHE A 510 -15.43 12.59 -11.15
N VAL A 511 -16.62 12.83 -10.60
CA VAL A 511 -17.88 12.85 -11.35
C VAL A 511 -18.00 14.11 -12.21
N ASN A 512 -17.80 15.29 -11.61
CA ASN A 512 -18.10 16.58 -12.24
C ASN A 512 -16.85 17.40 -12.56
N GLY A 513 -15.69 17.07 -11.98
CA GLY A 513 -14.49 17.91 -12.05
C GLY A 513 -14.51 19.08 -11.09
N THR A 514 -15.42 19.06 -10.11
CA THR A 514 -15.57 20.14 -9.14
C THR A 514 -14.54 19.97 -8.03
N LEU A 515 -13.62 20.92 -7.93
CA LEU A 515 -12.69 21.00 -6.81
C LEU A 515 -13.36 21.63 -5.58
N PRO A 516 -12.94 21.28 -4.35
CA PRO A 516 -13.38 22.01 -3.17
C PRO A 516 -12.92 23.48 -3.22
N PRO A 517 -13.60 24.39 -2.50
CA PRO A 517 -13.05 25.72 -2.25
C PRO A 517 -11.65 25.64 -1.63
N GLU A 518 -10.78 26.59 -1.96
CA GLU A 518 -9.44 26.68 -1.36
C GLU A 518 -9.54 26.83 0.17
N GLY A 519 -8.70 26.10 0.90
CA GLY A 519 -8.71 26.10 2.36
C GLY A 519 -9.81 25.24 2.99
N THR A 520 -10.52 24.41 2.22
CA THR A 520 -11.50 23.46 2.77
C THR A 520 -10.84 22.49 3.74
N VAL A 521 -11.44 22.36 4.92
CA VAL A 521 -11.05 21.41 5.97
C VAL A 521 -12.24 20.51 6.27
N CYS A 522 -12.06 19.20 6.13
CA CYS A 522 -13.06 18.18 6.45
C CYS A 522 -12.70 17.47 7.77
N PRO A 523 -13.61 17.44 8.76
CA PRO A 523 -13.36 16.73 10.01
C PRO A 523 -13.47 15.20 9.83
N MET A 524 -12.84 14.45 10.75
CA MET A 524 -13.13 13.02 10.93
C MET A 524 -14.56 12.82 11.48
N ASP A 525 -15.25 11.80 10.99
CA ASP A 525 -16.53 11.34 11.51
C ASP A 525 -16.35 10.34 12.67
N GLY A 526 -17.04 10.60 13.78
CA GLY A 526 -17.13 9.67 14.92
C GLY A 526 -16.04 9.86 15.98
N PHE A 527 -15.89 8.85 16.83
CA PHE A 527 -14.94 8.80 17.94
C PHE A 527 -13.93 7.67 17.74
N ILE A 528 -12.76 7.76 18.36
CA ILE A 528 -11.70 6.76 18.22
C ILE A 528 -11.94 5.57 19.15
N PHE A 529 -12.30 5.81 20.41
CA PHE A 529 -12.45 4.76 21.42
C PHE A 529 -13.92 4.43 21.75
N LYS A 530 -14.77 5.45 21.81
CA LYS A 530 -16.19 5.33 22.10
C LYS A 530 -16.88 4.70 20.90
N LYS A 531 -17.77 3.75 21.18
CA LYS A 531 -18.80 3.39 20.20
C LYS A 531 -19.62 4.63 19.91
N ALA A 532 -19.74 5.01 18.64
CA ALA A 532 -20.60 6.11 18.23
C ALA A 532 -21.98 5.91 18.90
N PRO A 533 -22.56 6.94 19.53
CA PRO A 533 -23.90 6.82 20.08
C PRO A 533 -24.83 6.34 18.97
N ALA A 534 -25.70 5.36 19.28
CA ALA A 534 -26.72 4.91 18.34
C ALA A 534 -27.46 6.15 17.83
N SER A 535 -27.35 6.46 16.54
CA SER A 535 -27.84 7.74 16.06
C SER A 535 -29.33 7.84 16.37
N LYS A 536 -29.73 8.96 16.98
CA LYS A 536 -31.13 9.37 16.86
C LYS A 536 -31.35 9.55 15.36
N ARG A 537 -32.29 8.79 14.78
CA ARG A 537 -32.73 8.95 13.39
C ARG A 537 -33.11 10.41 13.19
N GLY A 538 -32.20 11.18 12.63
CA GLY A 538 -32.35 12.61 12.38
C GLY A 538 -31.34 13.05 11.33
N GLU A 539 -31.88 13.39 10.15
CA GLU A 539 -31.29 14.23 9.10
C GLU A 539 -30.03 13.76 8.33
N THR A 540 -29.50 12.57 8.53
CA THR A 540 -28.54 12.00 7.54
C THR A 540 -29.29 11.35 6.39
N SER A 541 -28.97 11.73 5.15
CA SER A 541 -29.50 11.04 3.97
C SER A 541 -29.05 9.57 4.00
N ARG A 542 -29.88 8.68 3.46
CA ARG A 542 -29.57 7.24 3.36
C ARG A 542 -28.19 7.01 2.71
N GLU A 543 -27.89 7.80 1.69
CA GLU A 543 -26.63 7.78 0.97
C GLU A 543 -25.43 8.17 1.87
N ALA A 544 -25.55 9.25 2.66
CA ALA A 544 -24.48 9.65 3.58
C ALA A 544 -24.20 8.56 4.64
N ALA A 545 -25.24 7.87 5.11
CA ALA A 545 -25.09 6.74 6.03
C ALA A 545 -24.39 5.54 5.37
N GLU A 546 -24.72 5.22 4.11
CA GLU A 546 -24.07 4.14 3.33
C GLU A 546 -22.59 4.47 3.06
N ILE A 547 -22.26 5.73 2.73
CA ILE A 547 -20.89 6.21 2.56
C ILE A 547 -20.10 6.09 3.88
N LEU A 548 -20.67 6.56 4.99
CA LEU A 548 -20.00 6.49 6.29
C LEU A 548 -19.70 5.04 6.71
N GLU A 549 -20.61 4.11 6.45
CA GLU A 549 -20.37 2.69 6.75
C GLU A 549 -19.28 2.09 5.85
N ALA A 550 -19.27 2.44 4.56
CA ALA A 550 -18.19 2.06 3.65
C ALA A 550 -16.83 2.59 4.12
N LEU A 551 -16.77 3.86 4.54
CA LEU A 551 -15.56 4.49 5.08
C LEU A 551 -15.05 3.81 6.35
N LYS A 552 -15.93 3.53 7.32
CA LYS A 552 -15.58 2.77 8.53
C LYS A 552 -15.02 1.39 8.19
N SER A 553 -15.65 0.72 7.24
CA SER A 553 -15.21 -0.61 6.77
C SER A 553 -13.89 -0.56 6.00
N ILE A 554 -13.57 0.55 5.31
CA ILE A 554 -12.26 0.77 4.71
C ILE A 554 -11.22 0.97 5.82
N ALA A 555 -11.47 1.88 6.76
CA ALA A 555 -10.57 2.17 7.87
C ALA A 555 -10.26 0.92 8.72
N SER A 556 -11.25 0.05 8.96
CA SER A 556 -11.05 -1.20 9.71
C SER A 556 -10.37 -2.31 8.92
N SER A 557 -10.46 -2.31 7.58
CA SER A 557 -9.87 -3.37 6.74
C SER A 557 -8.35 -3.46 6.85
N ARG A 558 -7.69 -2.35 7.19
CA ARG A 558 -6.24 -2.30 7.46
C ARG A 558 -5.87 -2.96 8.79
N VAL A 559 -6.84 -3.15 9.68
CA VAL A 559 -6.72 -3.84 10.97
C VAL A 559 -6.98 -5.34 10.80
N ASP A 560 -7.99 -5.71 10.01
CA ASP A 560 -8.40 -7.12 9.80
C ASP A 560 -7.44 -7.92 8.91
N ARG A 561 -6.65 -7.25 8.07
CA ARG A 561 -5.61 -7.87 7.25
C ARG A 561 -4.28 -7.20 7.54
N ARG A 562 -3.19 -7.97 7.50
CA ARG A 562 -1.78 -7.57 7.68
C ARG A 562 -1.30 -6.60 6.57
N ARG A 563 -2.06 -5.55 6.27
CA ARG A 563 -1.72 -4.38 5.45
C ARG A 563 -0.85 -3.38 6.22
N LEU A 564 -0.57 -3.65 7.50
CA LEU A 564 0.60 -3.07 8.12
C LEU A 564 1.79 -3.51 7.27
N PRO A 565 2.60 -2.57 6.73
CA PRO A 565 3.80 -2.94 5.98
C PRO A 565 4.53 -4.04 6.77
N PRO A 566 4.95 -5.13 6.11
CA PRO A 566 5.70 -6.16 6.80
C PRO A 566 6.86 -5.48 7.54
N LEU A 567 7.20 -6.00 8.72
CA LEU A 567 8.35 -5.57 9.53
C LEU A 567 9.69 -5.61 8.76
N HIS A 568 9.67 -6.04 7.50
CA HIS A 568 10.79 -6.44 6.69
C HIS A 568 10.93 -5.53 5.48
N VAL A 569 11.99 -4.72 5.49
CA VAL A 569 12.68 -4.27 4.27
C VAL A 569 13.82 -5.24 4.01
#